data_AF-A0A817ITE1-F1
#
_entry.id   AF-A0A817ITE1-F1
#
_cell.length_a   1.000
_cell.length_b   1.000
_cell.length_c   1.000
_cell.angle_alpha   90.00
_cell.angle_beta   90.00
_cell.angle_gamma   90.00
#
_symmetry.space_group_name_H-M   'P 1'
#
loop_
_entity.id
_entity.type
_entity.pdbx_description
1 polymer ?
#
loop_
_entity_poly.entity_id
_entity_poly.type
_entity_poly.pdbx_seq_one_letter_code
_entity_poly.pdbx_strand_id
1 'polypeptide(L)'
;MSDRLTVFTHLEDLNSSLSTSVIKILALFVVTVNETTTVLEHHEFHFTPALHNLDEKHKLYFVYPRPHQLRSNINKYAIHFEAYQLNDDMTIEFLAVWIYPVPFNFLPSQRLAKVLKYTKRPQLQANHTCLSNNNPCLNGGKCRPIMNKVNDTQSYWCECRNGSYGSNCESKDQSCGTDSRKM
;
A
#
# COMPACT_ATOMS: atom_id res chain seq x y z
N MET A 1 -20.13 -17.68 -5.70
CA MET A 1 -19.67 -17.89 -4.30
C MET A 1 -18.50 -16.96 -4.04
N SER A 2 -18.54 -16.18 -2.95
CA SER A 2 -17.48 -15.24 -2.58
C SER A 2 -16.92 -15.64 -1.21
N ASP A 3 -15.60 -15.53 -1.06
CA ASP A 3 -14.91 -15.80 0.20
C ASP A 3 -14.61 -14.48 0.91
N ARG A 4 -14.41 -14.54 2.24
CA ARG A 4 -14.10 -13.37 3.07
C ARG A 4 -12.70 -13.48 3.65
N LEU A 5 -11.89 -12.44 3.45
CA LEU A 5 -10.60 -12.28 4.15
C LEU A 5 -10.75 -11.26 5.25
N THR A 6 -10.60 -11.68 6.51
CA THR A 6 -10.62 -10.73 7.64
C THR A 6 -9.23 -10.22 7.92
N VAL A 7 -9.05 -8.89 7.95
CA VAL A 7 -7.78 -8.27 8.31
C VAL A 7 -7.89 -7.58 9.66
N PHE A 8 -6.94 -7.84 10.55
CA PHE A 8 -6.74 -7.08 11.78
C PHE A 8 -5.48 -6.25 11.65
N THR A 9 -5.60 -4.93 11.82
CA THR A 9 -4.46 -4.03 11.84
C THR A 9 -4.37 -3.24 13.13
N HIS A 10 -3.14 -3.07 13.60
CA HIS A 10 -2.73 -2.20 14.70
C HIS A 10 -1.56 -1.37 14.21
N LEU A 11 -1.48 -0.10 14.58
CA LEU A 11 -0.42 0.80 14.10
C LEU A 11 0.47 1.21 15.26
N GLU A 12 1.77 1.04 15.08
CA GLU A 12 2.79 1.31 16.09
C GLU A 12 3.75 2.40 15.62
N ASP A 13 4.13 3.29 16.55
CA ASP A 13 5.20 4.28 16.45
C ASP A 13 4.93 5.49 15.51
N LEU A 14 3.98 6.33 15.93
CA LEU A 14 3.74 7.66 15.36
C LEU A 14 4.29 8.71 16.33
N ASN A 15 5.51 9.18 16.08
CA ASN A 15 6.10 10.27 16.87
C ASN A 15 5.16 11.48 17.01
N SER A 16 5.31 12.21 18.12
CA SER A 16 4.47 13.35 18.57
C SER A 16 4.22 14.47 17.55
N SER A 17 4.99 14.54 16.46
CA SER A 17 4.81 15.50 15.37
C SER A 17 3.54 15.30 14.54
N LEU A 18 2.86 14.14 14.67
CA LEU A 18 1.64 13.77 13.93
C LEU A 18 0.37 13.90 14.77
N SER A 19 0.48 14.49 15.97
CA SER A 19 -0.58 14.47 16.98
C SER A 19 -1.89 15.10 16.49
N THR A 20 -1.85 16.17 15.71
CA THR A 20 -3.07 16.86 15.22
C THR A 20 -3.56 16.38 13.86
N SER A 21 -2.72 15.71 13.07
CA SER A 21 -3.06 15.29 11.71
C SER A 21 -3.94 14.04 11.71
N VAL A 22 -4.93 13.99 10.81
CA VAL A 22 -5.66 12.75 10.50
C VAL A 22 -4.81 11.91 9.57
N ILE A 23 -4.68 10.62 9.85
CA ILE A 23 -3.98 9.72 8.96
C ILE A 23 -4.99 8.75 8.38
N LYS A 24 -4.97 8.65 7.05
CA LYS A 24 -5.78 7.75 6.25
C LYS A 24 -4.96 6.53 5.89
N ILE A 25 -5.54 5.34 6.07
CA ILE A 25 -4.99 4.10 5.56
C ILE A 25 -5.94 3.54 4.51
N LEU A 26 -5.38 3.28 3.33
CA LEU A 26 -6.02 2.59 2.23
C LEU A 26 -5.50 1.15 2.20
N ALA A 27 -6.39 0.20 2.46
CA ALA A 27 -6.11 -1.23 2.38
C ALA A 27 -6.60 -1.77 1.03
N LEU A 28 -5.69 -2.21 0.18
CA LEU A 28 -5.97 -2.71 -1.17
C LEU A 28 -5.73 -4.22 -1.20
N PHE A 29 -6.75 -4.98 -1.57
CA PHE A 29 -6.57 -6.39 -1.92
C PHE A 29 -6.24 -6.49 -3.40
N VAL A 30 -5.05 -6.98 -3.72
CA VAL A 30 -4.53 -7.00 -5.08
C VAL A 30 -4.17 -8.40 -5.55
N VAL A 31 -4.21 -8.59 -6.86
CA VAL A 31 -3.67 -9.77 -7.54
C VAL A 31 -2.67 -9.33 -8.59
N THR A 32 -1.50 -9.96 -8.59
CA THR A 32 -0.50 -9.77 -9.64
C THR A 32 -0.52 -10.95 -10.60
N VAL A 33 -0.74 -10.67 -11.88
CA VAL A 33 -0.75 -11.62 -12.99
C VAL A 33 0.19 -11.11 -14.07
N ASN A 34 1.22 -11.89 -14.42
CA ASN A 34 2.22 -11.51 -15.44
C ASN A 34 2.74 -10.07 -15.24
N GLU A 35 3.18 -9.75 -14.02
CA GLU A 35 3.71 -8.42 -13.60
C GLU A 35 2.70 -7.26 -13.60
N THR A 36 1.46 -7.51 -14.03
CA THR A 36 0.37 -6.56 -13.94
C THR A 36 -0.36 -6.76 -12.62
N THR A 37 -0.38 -5.73 -11.78
CA THR A 37 -1.11 -5.74 -10.51
C THR A 37 -2.47 -5.08 -10.69
N THR A 38 -3.53 -5.79 -10.30
CA THR A 38 -4.90 -5.27 -10.32
C THR A 38 -5.48 -5.24 -8.92
N VAL A 39 -6.23 -4.19 -8.61
CA VAL A 39 -6.97 -4.06 -7.35
C VAL A 39 -8.28 -4.82 -7.50
N LEU A 40 -8.50 -5.80 -6.64
CA LEU A 40 -9.74 -6.56 -6.56
C LEU A 40 -10.78 -5.84 -5.69
N GLU A 41 -10.32 -5.26 -4.59
CA GLU A 41 -11.17 -4.56 -3.63
C GLU A 41 -10.32 -3.63 -2.76
N HIS A 42 -10.96 -2.63 -2.15
CA HIS A 42 -10.30 -1.70 -1.24
C HIS A 42 -11.15 -1.41 -0.02
N HIS A 43 -10.50 -0.99 1.06
CA HIS A 43 -11.14 -0.45 2.24
C HIS A 43 -10.34 0.74 2.77
N GLU A 44 -11.04 1.72 3.30
CA GLU A 44 -10.43 2.93 3.85
C GLU A 44 -10.79 3.09 5.31
N PHE A 45 -9.82 3.45 6.14
CA PHE A 45 -10.04 3.82 7.52
C PHE A 45 -9.09 4.94 7.93
N HIS A 46 -9.48 5.67 8.98
CA HIS A 46 -8.78 6.86 9.44
C HIS A 46 -8.45 6.72 10.91
N PHE A 47 -7.38 7.38 11.34
CA PHE A 47 -7.03 7.49 12.74
C PHE A 47 -6.47 8.89 13.05
N THR A 48 -6.72 9.34 14.27
CA THR A 48 -6.18 10.60 14.79
C THR A 48 -5.28 10.27 15.98
N PRO A 49 -3.95 10.39 15.87
CA PRO A 49 -3.02 9.97 16.92
C PRO A 49 -3.26 10.61 18.29
N ALA A 50 -3.77 11.85 18.35
CA ALA A 50 -4.10 12.50 19.62
C ALA A 50 -5.40 12.02 20.28
N LEU A 51 -6.30 11.38 19.54
CA LEU A 51 -7.63 11.00 20.04
C LEU A 51 -7.81 9.48 20.17
N HIS A 52 -7.01 8.70 19.44
CA HIS A 52 -7.09 7.25 19.47
C HIS A 52 -6.06 6.65 20.44
N ASN A 53 -6.53 5.71 21.26
CA ASN A 53 -5.62 4.76 21.89
C ASN A 53 -4.93 3.98 20.78
N LEU A 54 -3.60 3.97 20.77
CA LEU A 54 -2.79 3.28 19.77
C LEU A 54 -3.13 1.78 19.64
N ASP A 55 -3.89 1.20 20.58
CA ASP A 55 -4.30 -0.21 20.63
C ASP A 55 -5.59 -0.57 19.88
N GLU A 56 -6.18 0.36 19.13
CA GLU A 56 -7.38 0.06 18.36
C GLU A 56 -7.13 -0.97 17.25
N LYS A 57 -8.01 -1.97 17.16
CA LYS A 57 -7.94 -3.03 16.16
C LYS A 57 -8.99 -2.78 15.09
N HIS A 58 -8.56 -2.49 13.87
CA HIS A 58 -9.46 -2.38 12.73
C HIS A 58 -9.73 -3.76 12.14
N LYS A 59 -11.01 -4.10 11.96
CA LYS A 59 -11.46 -5.37 11.37
C LYS A 59 -12.06 -5.12 9.99
N LEU A 60 -11.34 -5.50 8.96
CA LEU A 60 -11.75 -5.30 7.56
C LEU A 60 -12.18 -6.63 6.95
N TYR A 61 -13.07 -6.59 5.98
CA TYR A 61 -13.45 -7.77 5.20
C TYR A 61 -13.33 -7.47 3.72
N PHE A 62 -12.55 -8.28 3.02
CA PHE A 62 -12.53 -8.29 1.57
C PHE A 62 -13.44 -9.42 1.05
N VAL A 63 -14.43 -9.03 0.25
CA VAL A 63 -15.36 -9.85 -0.52
C VAL A 63 -14.88 -9.95 -1.97
N TYR A 64 -14.29 -11.09 -2.33
CA TYR A 64 -13.77 -11.30 -3.68
C TYR A 64 -14.37 -12.55 -4.34
N PRO A 65 -14.48 -12.59 -5.68
CA PRO A 65 -14.96 -13.77 -6.39
C PRO A 65 -13.94 -14.91 -6.25
N ARG A 66 -14.41 -16.11 -5.91
CA ARG A 66 -13.55 -17.29 -5.93
C ARG A 66 -13.00 -17.48 -7.34
N PRO A 67 -11.67 -17.56 -7.52
CA PRO A 67 -11.10 -17.81 -8.82
C PRO A 67 -11.33 -19.28 -9.19
N HIS A 68 -12.45 -19.57 -9.85
CA HIS A 68 -12.83 -20.96 -10.18
C HIS A 68 -11.90 -21.62 -11.22
N GLN A 69 -10.93 -20.91 -11.81
CA GLN A 69 -10.07 -21.43 -12.89
C GLN A 69 -8.67 -20.79 -12.98
N LEU A 70 -7.93 -20.64 -11.88
CA LEU A 70 -6.55 -20.12 -11.96
C LEU A 70 -5.53 -21.25 -12.21
N ARG A 71 -5.47 -21.71 -13.46
CA ARG A 71 -4.42 -22.63 -13.95
C ARG A 71 -3.05 -21.92 -13.97
N SER A 72 -2.07 -22.57 -13.31
CA SER A 72 -0.62 -22.64 -13.60
C SER A 72 0.24 -21.37 -13.79
N ASN A 73 -0.31 -20.17 -13.92
CA ASN A 73 0.47 -18.92 -13.96
C ASN A 73 0.33 -18.24 -12.60
N ILE A 74 1.43 -18.14 -11.86
CA ILE A 74 1.46 -17.87 -10.41
C ILE A 74 0.81 -16.52 -10.08
N ASN A 75 -0.44 -16.53 -9.61
CA ASN A 75 -1.13 -15.36 -9.10
C ASN A 75 -0.63 -15.08 -7.67
N LYS A 76 0.06 -13.96 -7.48
CA LYS A 76 0.50 -13.51 -6.16
C LYS A 76 -0.56 -12.57 -5.61
N TYR A 77 -1.31 -13.04 -4.62
CA TYR A 77 -2.23 -12.20 -3.87
C TYR A 77 -1.46 -11.46 -2.80
N ALA A 78 -1.82 -10.19 -2.58
CA ALA A 78 -1.29 -9.42 -1.47
C ALA A 78 -2.34 -8.44 -0.96
N ILE A 79 -2.16 -8.03 0.29
CA ILE A 79 -2.82 -6.83 0.81
C ILE A 79 -1.75 -5.74 0.90
N HIS A 80 -2.00 -4.64 0.19
CA HIS A 80 -1.21 -3.43 0.30
C HIS A 80 -1.91 -2.51 1.30
N PHE A 81 -1.15 -1.94 2.23
CA PHE A 81 -1.62 -0.84 3.07
C PHE A 81 -0.82 0.39 2.67
N GLU A 82 -1.51 1.45 2.29
CA GLU A 82 -0.92 2.74 1.95
C GLU A 82 -1.41 3.76 2.98
N ALA A 83 -0.47 4.41 3.67
CA ALA A 83 -0.78 5.42 4.69
C ALA A 83 -0.48 6.83 4.17
N TYR A 84 -1.41 7.74 4.44
CA TYR A 84 -1.33 9.14 4.04
C TYR A 84 -1.68 10.04 5.21
N GLN A 85 -0.88 11.09 5.41
CA GLN A 85 -1.19 12.16 6.34
C GLN A 85 -2.05 13.21 5.63
N LEU A 86 -3.17 13.54 6.25
CA LEU A 86 -4.05 14.64 5.88
C LEU A 86 -3.72 15.83 6.78
N ASN A 87 -3.17 16.87 6.18
CA ASN A 87 -2.82 18.10 6.88
C ASN A 87 -3.98 19.09 6.90
N ASP A 88 -3.93 20.03 7.85
CA ASP A 88 -4.96 21.06 8.00
C ASP A 88 -5.04 22.02 6.78
N ASP A 89 -3.95 22.14 6.03
CA ASP A 89 -3.88 22.89 4.76
C ASP A 89 -4.44 22.11 3.56
N MET A 90 -5.13 20.99 3.81
CA MET A 90 -5.69 20.05 2.82
C MET A 90 -4.63 19.35 1.94
N THR A 91 -3.35 19.45 2.28
CA THR A 91 -2.33 18.67 1.58
C THR A 91 -2.34 17.22 2.04
N ILE A 92 -2.03 16.32 1.10
CA ILE A 92 -1.93 14.88 1.37
C ILE A 92 -0.47 14.47 1.20
N GLU A 93 0.13 13.94 2.25
CA GLU A 93 1.50 13.44 2.25
C GLU A 93 1.51 11.90 2.37
N PHE A 94 2.18 11.23 1.44
CA PHE A 94 2.42 9.78 1.56
C PHE A 94 3.40 9.49 2.71
N LEU A 95 3.00 8.60 3.62
CA LEU A 95 3.80 8.20 4.77
C LEU A 95 4.56 6.89 4.54
N ALA A 96 3.83 5.82 4.20
CA ALA A 96 4.40 4.48 4.12
C ALA A 96 3.51 3.50 3.36
N VAL A 97 4.13 2.41 2.90
CA VAL A 97 3.44 1.25 2.33
C VAL A 97 3.88 -0.04 3.02
N TRP A 98 2.92 -0.93 3.28
CA TRP A 98 3.16 -2.29 3.72
C TRP A 98 2.55 -3.26 2.72
N ILE A 99 3.28 -4.32 2.38
CA ILE A 99 2.81 -5.32 1.41
C ILE A 99 2.91 -6.70 2.06
N TYR A 100 1.75 -7.30 2.34
CA TYR A 100 1.66 -8.63 2.92
C TYR A 100 1.13 -9.63 1.90
N PRO A 101 1.97 -10.58 1.43
CA PRO A 101 1.50 -11.68 0.60
C PRO A 101 0.42 -12.49 1.32
N VAL A 102 -0.62 -12.87 0.59
CA VAL A 102 -1.68 -13.73 1.07
C VAL A 102 -1.47 -15.11 0.43
N PRO A 103 -1.02 -16.13 1.19
CA PRO A 103 -0.88 -17.47 0.66
C PRO A 103 -2.26 -18.04 0.34
N PHE A 104 -2.52 -18.26 -0.95
CA PHE A 104 -3.84 -18.65 -1.41
C PHE A 104 -4.01 -20.18 -1.37
N ASN A 105 -4.48 -20.69 -0.23
CA ASN A 105 -5.01 -22.05 -0.12
C ASN A 105 -6.50 -21.93 0.19
N PHE A 106 -7.32 -22.10 -0.84
CA PHE A 106 -8.79 -22.04 -0.87
C PHE A 106 -9.46 -22.50 0.45
N LEU A 107 -9.78 -21.58 1.38
CA LEU A 107 -10.66 -21.91 2.51
C LEU A 107 -11.48 -20.68 2.97
N PRO A 108 -12.77 -20.88 3.33
CA PRO A 108 -13.81 -19.85 3.42
C PRO A 108 -13.71 -18.86 4.62
N SER A 109 -12.58 -18.81 5.34
CA SER A 109 -12.45 -17.99 6.55
C SER A 109 -11.02 -17.71 7.01
N GLN A 110 -10.09 -17.38 6.10
CA GLN A 110 -8.76 -16.92 6.52
C GLN A 110 -8.81 -15.57 7.25
N ARG A 111 -7.94 -15.43 8.25
CA ARG A 111 -7.72 -14.19 8.99
C ARG A 111 -6.25 -13.79 8.86
N LEU A 112 -5.99 -12.57 8.41
CA LEU A 112 -4.67 -11.97 8.38
C LEU A 112 -4.57 -10.93 9.50
N ALA A 113 -3.77 -11.18 10.53
CA ALA A 113 -3.49 -10.20 11.56
C ALA A 113 -2.10 -9.62 11.35
N LYS A 114 -1.99 -8.29 11.26
CA LYS A 114 -0.72 -7.57 11.05
C LYS A 114 -0.64 -6.33 11.93
N VAL A 115 0.53 -6.11 12.50
CA VAL A 115 0.90 -4.82 13.09
C VAL A 115 1.61 -4.03 12.01
N LEU A 116 1.04 -2.89 11.64
CA LEU A 116 1.63 -1.90 10.75
C LEU A 116 2.60 -1.09 11.61
N LYS A 117 3.89 -1.45 11.59
CA LYS A 117 4.90 -0.64 12.28
C LYS A 117 5.33 0.49 11.35
N TYR A 118 5.24 1.73 11.81
CA TYR A 118 5.68 2.89 11.06
C TYR A 118 6.94 3.48 11.68
N THR A 119 7.84 3.97 10.83
CA THR A 119 8.96 4.79 11.28
C THR A 119 9.24 5.82 10.21
N LYS A 120 9.23 7.11 10.58
CA LYS A 120 9.42 8.22 9.62
C LYS A 120 10.74 8.13 8.83
N ARG A 121 11.76 7.51 9.41
CA ARG A 121 13.06 7.25 8.78
C ARG A 121 13.48 5.81 9.08
N PRO A 122 13.04 4.82 8.28
CA PRO A 122 13.50 3.46 8.48
C PRO A 122 15.01 3.38 8.23
N GLN A 123 15.71 2.58 9.04
CA GLN A 123 17.14 2.33 8.88
C GLN A 123 17.35 1.39 7.68
N LEU A 124 17.38 1.96 6.48
CA LEU A 124 17.65 1.22 5.25
C LEU A 124 19.14 0.86 5.16
N GLN A 125 19.44 -0.33 4.66
CA GLN A 125 20.82 -0.70 4.34
C GLN A 125 21.38 0.21 3.25
N ALA A 126 22.68 0.53 3.30
CA ALA A 126 23.32 1.47 2.38
C ALA A 126 23.20 1.07 0.89
N ASN A 127 23.03 -0.22 0.60
CA ASN A 127 22.85 -0.77 -0.74
C ASN A 127 21.36 -0.98 -1.12
N HIS A 128 20.41 -0.46 -0.35
CA HIS A 128 18.98 -0.57 -0.66
C HIS A 128 18.67 0.17 -1.96
N THR A 129 17.85 -0.41 -2.84
CA THR A 129 17.57 0.11 -4.19
C THR A 129 17.10 1.57 -4.18
N CYS A 130 16.22 1.97 -3.25
CA CYS A 130 15.78 3.37 -3.12
C CYS A 130 16.85 4.37 -2.65
N LEU A 131 18.00 3.91 -2.14
CA LEU A 131 19.14 4.78 -1.79
C LEU A 131 20.20 4.84 -2.89
N SER A 132 20.08 3.97 -3.91
CA SER A 132 21.01 3.99 -5.04
C SER A 132 20.82 5.26 -5.88
N ASN A 133 21.88 5.68 -6.58
CA ASN A 133 21.83 6.86 -7.46
C ASN A 133 20.84 6.67 -8.64
N ASN A 134 20.44 5.44 -8.94
CA ASN A 134 19.48 5.11 -9.99
C ASN A 134 18.13 4.78 -9.37
N ASN A 135 17.23 5.77 -9.35
CA ASN A 135 15.84 5.54 -8.97
C ASN A 135 15.19 4.54 -9.94
N PRO A 136 14.70 3.38 -9.46
CA PRO A 136 14.06 2.37 -10.33
C PRO A 136 12.71 2.84 -10.88
N CYS A 137 12.09 3.84 -10.25
CA CYS A 137 10.79 4.35 -10.65
C CYS A 137 10.92 5.34 -11.83
N LEU A 138 10.26 5.02 -12.93
CA LEU A 138 10.25 5.82 -14.15
C LEU A 138 9.26 6.98 -14.06
N ASN A 139 9.27 7.84 -15.07
CA ASN A 139 8.29 8.92 -15.26
C ASN A 139 8.14 9.87 -14.06
N GLY A 140 9.23 10.07 -13.31
CA GLY A 140 9.27 10.96 -12.15
C GLY A 140 8.61 10.38 -10.89
N GLY A 141 8.36 9.05 -10.87
CA GLY A 141 7.90 8.34 -9.68
C GLY A 141 8.93 8.34 -8.56
N LYS A 142 8.48 8.22 -7.31
CA LYS A 142 9.36 8.19 -6.13
C LYS A 142 9.53 6.75 -5.64
N CYS A 143 10.77 6.33 -5.42
CA CYS A 143 11.06 5.05 -4.77
C CYS A 143 10.74 5.13 -3.29
N ARG A 144 9.89 4.22 -2.80
CA ARG A 144 9.53 4.09 -1.39
C ARG A 144 9.93 2.69 -0.89
N PRO A 145 10.61 2.60 0.26
CA PRO A 145 10.84 1.30 0.88
C PRO A 145 9.51 0.71 1.37
N ILE A 146 9.37 -0.62 1.27
CA ILE A 146 8.22 -1.32 1.84
C ILE A 146 8.51 -1.55 3.32
N MET A 147 7.66 -0.99 4.19
CA MET A 147 7.97 -0.84 5.62
C MET A 147 8.11 -2.18 6.35
N ASN A 148 7.36 -3.22 5.95
CA ASN A 148 7.53 -4.59 6.48
C ASN A 148 8.62 -5.41 5.77
N LYS A 149 9.41 -4.81 4.88
CA LYS A 149 10.49 -5.46 4.12
C LYS A 149 11.76 -4.61 4.03
N VAL A 150 11.98 -3.66 4.96
CA VAL A 150 13.14 -2.74 4.96
C VAL A 150 14.51 -3.43 4.95
N ASN A 151 14.57 -4.70 5.38
CA ASN A 151 15.80 -5.51 5.38
C ASN A 151 16.08 -6.20 4.03
N ASP A 152 15.10 -6.23 3.12
CA ASP A 152 15.27 -6.74 1.76
C ASP A 152 15.65 -5.56 0.85
N THR A 153 16.92 -5.51 0.46
CA THR A 153 17.51 -4.38 -0.28
C THR A 153 16.91 -4.19 -1.66
N GLN A 154 16.26 -5.23 -2.22
CA GLN A 154 15.62 -5.20 -3.53
C GLN A 154 14.11 -4.95 -3.46
N SER A 155 13.51 -4.94 -2.26
CA SER A 155 12.09 -4.68 -2.09
C SER A 155 11.80 -3.19 -2.06
N TYR A 156 11.03 -2.70 -3.02
CA TYR A 156 10.58 -1.31 -3.10
C TYR A 156 9.18 -1.23 -3.69
N TRP A 157 8.59 -0.04 -3.58
CA TRP A 157 7.35 0.34 -4.24
C TRP A 157 7.52 1.70 -4.88
N CYS A 158 6.94 1.89 -6.06
CA CYS A 158 6.99 3.16 -6.77
C CYS A 158 5.72 3.96 -6.55
N GLU A 159 5.85 5.13 -5.92
CA GLU A 159 4.80 6.13 -5.86
C GLU A 159 4.75 6.84 -7.21
N CYS A 160 3.82 6.42 -8.07
CA CYS A 160 3.65 7.00 -9.39
C CYS A 160 3.03 8.40 -9.34
N ARG A 161 3.39 9.22 -10.32
CA ARG A 161 2.75 10.53 -10.53
C ARG A 161 1.42 10.34 -11.24
N ASN A 162 0.56 11.36 -11.18
CA ASN A 162 -0.68 11.37 -11.96
C ASN A 162 -0.39 11.09 -13.44
N GLY A 163 -1.14 10.16 -14.00
CA GLY A 163 -1.01 9.73 -15.39
C GLY A 163 0.11 8.72 -15.65
N SER A 164 0.79 8.18 -14.64
CA SER A 164 1.66 7.00 -14.80
C SER A 164 1.24 5.83 -13.92
N TYR A 165 1.50 4.62 -14.39
CA TYR A 165 1.12 3.37 -13.73
C TYR A 165 2.07 2.23 -14.13
N GLY A 166 1.89 1.07 -13.51
CA GLY A 166 2.79 -0.07 -13.64
C GLY A 166 3.69 -0.23 -12.41
N SER A 167 4.41 -1.34 -12.33
CA SER A 167 5.19 -1.69 -11.14
C SER A 167 6.30 -0.67 -10.85
N ASN A 168 6.86 -0.09 -11.91
CA ASN A 168 7.90 0.93 -11.88
C ASN A 168 7.44 2.25 -12.50
N CYS A 169 6.13 2.49 -12.57
CA CYS A 169 5.55 3.65 -13.25
C CYS A 169 5.96 3.77 -14.73
N GLU A 170 6.23 2.64 -15.39
CA GLU A 170 6.73 2.56 -16.76
C GLU A 170 5.70 3.00 -17.81
N SER A 171 4.42 2.78 -17.52
CA SER A 171 3.33 3.12 -18.42
C SER A 171 2.82 4.53 -18.15
N LYS A 172 2.43 5.24 -19.20
CA LYS A 172 1.73 6.52 -19.11
C LYS A 172 0.32 6.37 -19.66
N ASP A 173 -0.64 6.85 -18.91
CA ASP A 173 -2.00 7.02 -19.39
C ASP A 173 -2.07 8.31 -20.21
N GLN A 174 -2.23 8.18 -21.53
CA GLN A 174 -2.35 9.32 -22.44
C GLN A 174 -3.68 10.07 -22.26
N SER A 175 -4.68 9.47 -21.59
CA SER A 175 -5.98 10.08 -21.36
C SER A 175 -6.00 11.05 -20.16
N CYS A 176 -5.04 10.93 -19.25
CA CYS A 176 -4.95 11.75 -18.03
C CYS A 176 -3.97 12.94 -18.19
N GLY A 177 -3.73 13.38 -19.44
CA GLY A 177 -2.84 14.49 -19.80
C GLY A 177 -3.55 15.78 -20.19
N THR A 178 -4.89 15.81 -20.19
CA THR A 178 -5.69 16.97 -20.60
C THR A 178 -6.86 17.20 -19.65
N ASP A 179 -6.57 17.62 -18.41
CA ASP A 179 -7.43 18.63 -17.79
C ASP A 179 -6.62 19.53 -16.84
N SER A 180 -6.03 20.55 -17.44
CA SER A 180 -5.43 21.69 -16.73
C SER A 180 -5.39 22.86 -17.71
N ARG A 181 -6.56 23.42 -18.02
CA ARG A 181 -6.83 24.87 -18.21
C ARG A 181 -8.15 25.12 -18.94
N LYS A 182 -9.14 25.63 -18.19
CA LYS A 182 -9.84 26.91 -18.37
C LYS A 182 -10.71 27.09 -17.11
N MET A 183 -10.27 27.94 -16.18
CA MET A 183 -10.80 29.31 -15.98
C MET A 183 -12.31 29.36 -15.93
#